data_AF-A0A5P2BLG7-F1
#
_entry.id   AF-A0A5P2BLG7-F1
#
_cell.length_a   1.000
_cell.length_b   1.000
_cell.length_c   1.000
_cell.angle_alpha   90.00
_cell.angle_beta   90.00
_cell.angle_gamma   90.00
#
_symmetry.space_group_name_H-M   'P 1'
#
loop_
_entity.id
_entity.type
_entity.pdbx_description
1 polymer ?
#
loop_
_entity_poly.entity_id
_entity_poly.type
_entity_poly.pdbx_seq_one_letter_code
_entity_poly.pdbx_strand_id
1 'polypeptide(L)'
;MFPGMTDADVIIKGRAHKLPKRPPKTERGAASKYVGINGIQFDVLQMQRFDPRDLVKALAAAAQAGYEVVLVDSLSHFWKGTDGTLEQVDKAKSRYGGNSFAGWKEGTPMQNEMIDALLSFPGHVVVTMRSHTEWVLQENDRGRKEPVAMGMRAEQRKGVEYEFDVVGAMDVTNTLRILKSRCPALHNQVLERPDGSTDIAKPLLDWLNDGVAVTDPSAWIDAATAPDATAESLLATYRDVESRGALATPLLHPQTGEPTNLGDFIKERGTALKNAQR
;
A
#
# COMPACT_ATOMS: atom_id res chain seq x y z
N MET A 1 -13.47 -22.60 -27.37
CA MET A 1 -13.64 -21.59 -28.43
C MET A 1 -14.57 -20.51 -27.87
N PHE A 2 -14.01 -19.43 -27.32
CA PHE A 2 -14.76 -18.24 -26.91
C PHE A 2 -13.95 -17.01 -27.35
N PRO A 3 -14.50 -16.15 -28.21
CA PRO A 3 -13.83 -14.97 -28.74
C PRO A 3 -14.12 -13.73 -27.85
N GLY A 4 -13.15 -12.82 -27.73
CA GLY A 4 -13.35 -11.50 -27.11
C GLY A 4 -12.14 -11.04 -26.30
N MET A 5 -11.23 -10.30 -26.96
CA MET A 5 -10.01 -9.72 -26.39
C MET A 5 -10.23 -8.25 -25.99
N THR A 6 -9.70 -7.84 -24.84
CA THR A 6 -9.31 -6.45 -24.47
C THR A 6 -8.74 -6.46 -23.04
N ASP A 7 -7.51 -5.93 -22.79
CA ASP A 7 -6.64 -6.19 -21.59
C ASP A 7 -6.21 -4.96 -20.69
N ALA A 8 -5.82 -5.13 -19.41
CA ALA A 8 -4.98 -4.21 -18.60
C ALA A 8 -4.19 -4.96 -17.48
N ASP A 9 -3.15 -4.35 -16.88
CA ASP A 9 -2.08 -5.07 -16.16
C ASP A 9 -2.01 -4.77 -14.64
N VAL A 10 -1.89 -5.81 -13.81
CA VAL A 10 -1.29 -5.74 -12.46
C VAL A 10 0.06 -6.43 -12.53
N ILE A 11 1.12 -5.72 -12.18
CA ILE A 11 2.49 -6.22 -12.24
C ILE A 11 2.88 -6.66 -10.83
N ILE A 12 3.29 -7.90 -10.69
CA ILE A 12 3.64 -8.47 -9.39
C ILE A 12 5.10 -8.90 -9.51
N LYS A 13 6.01 -8.24 -8.79
CA LYS A 13 7.44 -8.50 -8.91
C LYS A 13 7.91 -9.42 -7.79
N GLY A 14 8.14 -10.68 -8.14
CA GLY A 14 8.62 -11.72 -7.25
C GLY A 14 9.73 -12.51 -7.94
N ARG A 15 10.67 -13.05 -7.17
CA ARG A 15 11.66 -14.00 -7.71
C ARG A 15 10.98 -15.36 -7.85
N ALA A 16 10.66 -15.79 -9.07
CA ALA A 16 10.42 -17.20 -9.34
C ALA A 16 10.71 -17.63 -10.78
N HIS A 17 11.07 -18.91 -10.88
CA HIS A 17 11.58 -19.63 -12.04
C HIS A 17 10.71 -19.55 -13.31
N LYS A 18 11.39 -19.37 -14.45
CA LYS A 18 11.03 -19.73 -15.84
C LYS A 18 9.53 -19.89 -16.17
N LEU A 19 8.99 -18.96 -16.97
CA LEU A 19 7.83 -19.21 -17.84
C LEU A 19 8.04 -18.65 -19.27
N PRO A 20 7.33 -19.21 -20.28
CA PRO A 20 7.72 -19.14 -21.69
C PRO A 20 7.29 -17.84 -22.40
N LYS A 21 8.09 -17.48 -23.40
CA LYS A 21 8.02 -16.23 -24.18
C LYS A 21 6.75 -16.12 -25.05
N ARG A 22 6.05 -14.98 -24.96
CA ARG A 22 5.37 -14.31 -26.11
C ARG A 22 4.90 -12.88 -25.80
N PRO A 23 5.46 -11.83 -26.45
CA PRO A 23 4.76 -10.56 -26.71
C PRO A 23 4.45 -10.42 -28.23
N PRO A 24 3.55 -9.53 -28.71
CA PRO A 24 2.89 -8.39 -28.05
C PRO A 24 1.36 -8.22 -28.31
N LYS A 25 0.69 -7.37 -27.53
CA LYS A 25 -0.52 -6.62 -27.94
C LYS A 25 -0.49 -5.20 -27.35
N THR A 26 -0.81 -4.21 -28.17
CA THR A 26 -0.51 -2.80 -27.95
C THR A 26 -1.48 -2.13 -26.97
N GLU A 27 -0.91 -1.30 -26.08
CA GLU A 27 -1.53 -0.42 -25.07
C GLU A 27 -2.11 -1.06 -23.80
N ARG A 28 -2.19 -2.39 -23.73
CA ARG A 28 -2.98 -3.15 -22.74
C ARG A 28 -2.25 -4.43 -22.34
N GLY A 29 -1.13 -4.30 -21.65
CA GLY A 29 0.03 -5.21 -21.77
C GLY A 29 1.33 -4.44 -21.94
N ALA A 30 1.28 -3.10 -21.82
CA ALA A 30 2.41 -2.21 -22.01
C ALA A 30 3.51 -2.50 -21.01
N ALA A 31 3.16 -2.92 -19.79
CA ALA A 31 4.11 -3.36 -18.78
C ALA A 31 4.99 -4.49 -19.32
N SER A 32 4.38 -5.49 -19.94
CA SER A 32 5.08 -6.66 -20.49
C SER A 32 6.16 -6.29 -21.53
N LYS A 33 6.11 -5.08 -22.12
CA LYS A 33 7.16 -4.59 -23.02
C LYS A 33 8.47 -4.28 -22.31
N TYR A 34 8.43 -4.03 -21.00
CA TYR A 34 9.61 -3.71 -20.20
C TYR A 34 10.29 -4.96 -19.62
N VAL A 35 9.69 -6.14 -19.74
CA VAL A 35 10.32 -7.39 -19.33
C VAL A 35 11.59 -7.62 -20.15
N GLY A 36 12.71 -7.80 -19.45
CA GLY A 36 14.03 -8.02 -20.04
C GLY A 36 14.84 -6.75 -20.30
N ILE A 37 14.21 -5.57 -20.29
CA ILE A 37 14.95 -4.30 -20.37
C ILE A 37 15.76 -4.14 -19.08
N ASN A 38 17.06 -3.88 -19.21
CA ASN A 38 18.01 -3.77 -18.09
C ASN A 38 17.97 -4.96 -17.12
N GLY A 39 17.63 -6.16 -17.61
CA GLY A 39 17.56 -7.38 -16.81
C GLY A 39 16.35 -7.46 -15.87
N ILE A 40 15.40 -6.53 -15.95
CA ILE A 40 14.20 -6.52 -15.11
C ILE A 40 13.30 -7.70 -15.49
N GLN A 41 12.85 -8.46 -14.49
CA GLN A 41 11.87 -9.54 -14.63
C GLN A 41 10.76 -9.32 -13.60
N PHE A 42 9.52 -9.64 -13.98
CA PHE A 42 8.34 -9.61 -13.13
C PHE A 42 7.24 -10.46 -13.74
N ASP A 43 6.30 -10.88 -12.90
CA ASP A 43 5.09 -11.56 -13.31
C ASP A 43 3.98 -10.54 -13.59
N VAL A 44 3.04 -10.92 -14.46
CA VAL A 44 1.94 -10.06 -14.88
C VAL A 44 0.63 -10.79 -14.69
N LEU A 45 -0.24 -10.20 -13.88
CA LEU A 45 -1.64 -10.57 -13.75
C LEU A 45 -2.47 -9.64 -14.63
N GLN A 46 -3.00 -10.17 -15.73
CA GLN A 46 -3.87 -9.43 -16.64
C GLN A 46 -5.30 -9.40 -16.08
N MET A 47 -5.86 -8.20 -15.89
CA MET A 47 -7.22 -7.99 -15.39
C MET A 47 -8.10 -7.32 -16.45
N GLN A 48 -9.36 -7.77 -16.56
CA GLN A 48 -10.35 -7.25 -17.51
C GLN A 48 -11.51 -6.51 -16.90
N ARG A 49 -11.71 -6.76 -15.62
CA ARG A 49 -12.72 -6.11 -14.81
C ARG A 49 -11.96 -5.54 -13.63
N PHE A 50 -12.35 -4.33 -13.26
CA PHE A 50 -11.64 -3.55 -12.26
C PHE A 50 -12.54 -3.37 -11.05
N ASP A 51 -13.28 -4.41 -10.72
CA ASP A 51 -14.00 -4.45 -9.47
C ASP A 51 -12.98 -4.29 -8.33
N PRO A 52 -13.13 -3.30 -7.44
CA PRO A 52 -12.17 -3.07 -6.35
C PRO A 52 -11.93 -4.33 -5.50
N ARG A 53 -12.95 -5.20 -5.37
CA ARG A 53 -12.86 -6.47 -4.62
C ARG A 53 -11.92 -7.46 -5.28
N ASP A 54 -11.71 -7.38 -6.59
CA ASP A 54 -10.77 -8.26 -7.29
C ASP A 54 -9.32 -7.81 -7.08
N LEU A 55 -9.06 -6.51 -6.88
CA LEU A 55 -7.73 -6.03 -6.49
C LEU A 55 -7.35 -6.54 -5.10
N VAL A 56 -8.29 -6.53 -4.14
CA VAL A 56 -8.07 -7.09 -2.80
C VAL A 56 -7.65 -8.55 -2.88
N LYS A 57 -8.33 -9.36 -3.70
CA LYS A 57 -7.98 -10.78 -3.93
C LYS A 57 -6.61 -10.93 -4.57
N ALA A 58 -6.30 -10.09 -5.57
CA ALA A 58 -5.02 -10.12 -6.26
C ALA A 58 -3.85 -9.80 -5.30
N LEU A 59 -4.01 -8.80 -4.44
CA LEU A 59 -3.03 -8.44 -3.41
C LEU A 59 -2.87 -9.55 -2.37
N ALA A 60 -3.96 -10.17 -1.93
CA ALA A 60 -3.90 -11.30 -1.02
C ALA A 60 -3.15 -12.51 -1.64
N ALA A 61 -3.40 -12.81 -2.91
CA ALA A 61 -2.69 -13.86 -3.63
C ALA A 61 -1.19 -13.53 -3.81
N ALA A 62 -0.87 -12.28 -4.11
CA ALA A 62 0.52 -11.80 -4.19
C ALA A 62 1.23 -11.92 -2.83
N ALA A 63 0.57 -11.53 -1.74
CA ALA A 63 1.12 -11.67 -0.39
C ALA A 63 1.37 -13.15 -0.05
N GLN A 64 0.40 -14.03 -0.34
CA GLN A 64 0.52 -15.46 -0.09
C GLN A 64 1.66 -16.11 -0.91
N ALA A 65 1.89 -15.63 -2.12
CA ALA A 65 2.97 -16.10 -2.98
C ALA A 65 4.34 -15.46 -2.65
N GLY A 66 4.41 -14.59 -1.63
CA GLY A 66 5.67 -14.01 -1.15
C GLY A 66 6.23 -12.89 -2.02
N TYR A 67 5.37 -12.18 -2.76
CA TYR A 67 5.82 -11.03 -3.56
C TYR A 67 6.18 -9.85 -2.66
N GLU A 68 7.42 -9.37 -2.77
CA GLU A 68 7.92 -8.23 -1.99
C GLU A 68 7.43 -6.89 -2.56
N VAL A 69 7.12 -6.83 -3.86
CA VAL A 69 6.69 -5.60 -4.53
C VAL A 69 5.53 -5.87 -5.50
N VAL A 70 4.50 -5.01 -5.43
CA VAL A 70 3.38 -4.99 -6.37
C VAL A 70 3.30 -3.63 -7.03
N LEU A 71 3.14 -3.61 -8.35
CA LEU A 71 2.88 -2.43 -9.15
C LEU A 71 1.49 -2.52 -9.81
N VAL A 72 0.60 -1.60 -9.48
CA VAL A 72 -0.74 -1.50 -10.07
C VAL A 72 -0.74 -0.44 -11.17
N ASP A 73 -0.82 -0.86 -12.43
CA ASP A 73 -0.80 0.03 -13.60
C ASP A 73 -2.10 -0.11 -14.43
N SER A 74 -3.18 0.59 -14.10
CA SER A 74 -3.27 1.77 -13.22
C SER A 74 -4.46 1.68 -12.28
N LEU A 75 -4.34 2.27 -11.10
CA LEU A 75 -5.41 2.38 -10.11
C LEU A 75 -6.64 3.15 -10.64
N SER A 76 -6.48 4.02 -11.65
CA SER A 76 -7.60 4.71 -12.31
C SER A 76 -8.61 3.77 -12.97
N HIS A 77 -8.19 2.58 -13.42
CA HIS A 77 -9.14 1.60 -13.98
C HIS A 77 -10.08 1.06 -12.92
N PHE A 78 -9.63 0.89 -11.67
CA PHE A 78 -10.51 0.52 -10.56
C PHE A 78 -11.51 1.61 -10.17
N TRP A 79 -11.30 2.85 -10.62
CA TRP A 79 -12.27 3.93 -10.45
C TRP A 79 -13.33 3.95 -11.54
N LYS A 80 -12.92 4.14 -12.80
CA LYS A 80 -13.82 4.41 -13.94
C LYS A 80 -13.83 3.31 -15.02
N GLY A 81 -13.02 2.27 -14.87
CA GLY A 81 -12.95 1.16 -15.81
C GLY A 81 -14.17 0.25 -15.70
N THR A 82 -14.23 -0.76 -16.56
CA THR A 82 -15.30 -1.75 -16.54
C THR A 82 -15.39 -2.41 -15.17
N ASP A 83 -16.59 -2.40 -14.58
CA ASP A 83 -16.87 -2.83 -13.21
C ASP A 83 -16.14 -2.06 -12.09
N GLY A 84 -15.49 -0.95 -12.42
CA GLY A 84 -14.88 -0.05 -11.44
C GLY A 84 -15.89 0.57 -10.49
N THR A 85 -15.39 1.24 -9.45
CA THR A 85 -16.19 1.82 -8.37
C THR A 85 -17.38 2.63 -8.87
N LEU A 86 -17.20 3.46 -9.90
CA LEU A 86 -18.29 4.28 -10.45
C LEU A 86 -19.42 3.43 -11.05
N GLU A 87 -19.10 2.38 -11.82
CA GLU A 87 -20.13 1.48 -12.37
C GLU A 87 -20.83 0.68 -11.27
N GLN A 88 -20.11 0.28 -10.22
CA GLN A 88 -20.71 -0.41 -9.07
C GLN A 88 -21.69 0.49 -8.32
N VAL A 89 -21.31 1.76 -8.11
CA VAL A 89 -22.19 2.79 -7.51
C VAL A 89 -23.42 3.01 -8.37
N ASP A 90 -23.28 3.10 -9.69
CA ASP A 90 -24.40 3.30 -10.61
C ASP A 90 -25.34 2.09 -10.63
N LYS A 91 -24.81 0.87 -10.66
CA LYS A 91 -25.61 -0.36 -10.53
C LYS A 91 -26.39 -0.39 -9.22
N ALA A 92 -25.76 -0.02 -8.10
CA ALA A 92 -26.41 0.08 -6.79
C ALA A 92 -27.50 1.16 -6.78
N LYS A 93 -27.20 2.35 -7.30
CA LYS A 93 -28.14 3.46 -7.47
C LYS A 93 -29.39 3.04 -8.25
N SER A 94 -29.23 2.31 -9.35
CA SER A 94 -30.36 1.80 -10.16
C SER A 94 -31.24 0.81 -9.38
N ARG A 95 -30.66 -0.05 -8.53
CA ARG A 95 -31.43 -0.95 -7.66
C ARG A 95 -32.28 -0.20 -6.62
N TYR A 96 -31.83 0.99 -6.20
CA TYR A 96 -32.54 1.87 -5.26
C TYR A 96 -33.29 3.01 -5.95
N GLY A 97 -33.84 2.77 -7.15
CA GLY A 97 -34.72 3.73 -7.83
C GLY A 97 -34.03 5.05 -8.21
N GLY A 98 -32.71 5.04 -8.45
CA GLY A 98 -31.96 6.23 -8.83
C GLY A 98 -31.36 7.03 -7.66
N ASN A 99 -31.44 6.52 -6.43
CA ASN A 99 -30.90 7.20 -5.25
C ASN A 99 -29.36 7.13 -5.20
N SER A 100 -28.69 8.23 -5.54
CA SER A 100 -27.22 8.33 -5.51
C SER A 100 -26.62 8.08 -4.12
N PHE A 101 -27.30 8.50 -3.04
CA PHE A 101 -26.83 8.27 -1.66
C PHE A 101 -26.79 6.77 -1.33
N ALA A 102 -27.83 6.04 -1.74
CA ALA A 102 -27.87 4.59 -1.57
C ALA A 102 -26.78 3.87 -2.38
N GLY A 103 -26.49 4.34 -3.60
CA GLY A 103 -25.37 3.83 -4.40
C GLY A 103 -24.01 4.01 -3.70
N TRP A 104 -23.75 5.19 -3.15
CA TRP A 104 -22.50 5.46 -2.42
C TRP A 104 -22.42 4.76 -1.07
N LYS A 105 -23.55 4.41 -0.45
CA LYS A 105 -23.58 3.58 0.77
C LYS A 105 -22.97 2.20 0.51
N GLU A 106 -23.10 1.66 -0.71
CA GLU A 106 -22.44 0.42 -1.13
C GLU A 106 -21.04 0.64 -1.71
N GLY A 107 -20.84 1.69 -2.51
CA GLY A 107 -19.55 1.93 -3.17
C GLY A 107 -18.44 2.41 -2.23
N THR A 108 -18.77 3.15 -1.17
CA THR A 108 -17.77 3.70 -0.24
C THR A 108 -17.02 2.60 0.52
N PRO A 109 -17.69 1.61 1.16
CA PRO A 109 -16.99 0.50 1.81
C PRO A 109 -16.06 -0.25 0.86
N MET A 110 -16.55 -0.56 -0.35
CA MET A 110 -15.78 -1.27 -1.37
C MET A 110 -14.51 -0.53 -1.79
N GLN A 111 -14.60 0.79 -1.97
CA GLN A 111 -13.44 1.63 -2.27
C GLN A 111 -12.46 1.64 -1.10
N ASN A 112 -12.96 1.80 0.13
CA ASN A 112 -12.13 1.85 1.33
C ASN A 112 -11.38 0.54 1.52
N GLU A 113 -12.05 -0.61 1.41
CA GLU A 113 -11.43 -1.94 1.51
C GLU A 113 -10.30 -2.14 0.49
N MET A 114 -10.47 -1.63 -0.74
CA MET A 114 -9.42 -1.67 -1.76
C MET A 114 -8.20 -0.81 -1.38
N ILE A 115 -8.43 0.40 -0.88
CA ILE A 115 -7.35 1.28 -0.41
C ILE A 115 -6.65 0.65 0.80
N ASP A 116 -7.41 0.15 1.77
CA ASP A 116 -6.87 -0.52 2.96
C ASP A 116 -6.03 -1.75 2.56
N ALA A 117 -6.46 -2.54 1.58
CA ALA A 117 -5.68 -3.67 1.06
C ALA A 117 -4.35 -3.23 0.41
N LEU A 118 -4.32 -2.10 -0.29
CA LEU A 118 -3.09 -1.54 -0.86
C LEU A 118 -2.13 -1.08 0.24
N LEU A 119 -2.65 -0.40 1.27
CA LEU A 119 -1.85 0.14 2.37
C LEU A 119 -1.37 -0.93 3.37
N SER A 120 -2.10 -2.04 3.48
CA SER A 120 -1.79 -3.16 4.38
C SER A 120 -1.03 -4.30 3.72
N PHE A 121 -0.70 -4.17 2.43
CA PHE A 121 0.11 -5.17 1.73
C PHE A 121 1.47 -5.32 2.45
N PRO A 122 1.93 -6.56 2.76
CA PRO A 122 3.12 -6.78 3.59
C PRO A 122 4.45 -6.39 2.90
N GLY A 123 4.41 -6.08 1.60
CA GLY A 123 5.55 -5.58 0.83
C GLY A 123 5.35 -4.13 0.37
N HIS A 124 6.08 -3.72 -0.66
CA HIS A 124 5.93 -2.39 -1.26
C HIS A 124 4.86 -2.37 -2.34
N VAL A 125 4.01 -1.36 -2.32
CA VAL A 125 3.04 -1.10 -3.38
C VAL A 125 3.41 0.17 -4.13
N VAL A 126 3.47 0.06 -5.45
CA VAL A 126 3.56 1.20 -6.37
C VAL A 126 2.27 1.24 -7.16
N VAL A 127 1.66 2.42 -7.29
CA VAL A 127 0.45 2.58 -8.11
C VAL A 127 0.66 3.71 -9.11
N THR A 128 0.14 3.53 -10.32
CA THR A 128 0.03 4.62 -11.30
C THR A 128 -1.42 5.07 -11.37
N MET A 129 -1.62 6.33 -11.71
CA MET A 129 -2.93 6.91 -11.95
C MET A 129 -2.84 7.84 -13.15
N ARG A 130 -3.91 7.89 -13.94
CA ARG A 130 -4.05 8.93 -14.95
C ARG A 130 -4.40 10.24 -14.24
N SER A 131 -3.94 11.35 -14.78
CA SER A 131 -4.30 12.69 -14.31
C SER A 131 -4.98 13.49 -15.41
N HIS A 132 -5.96 14.31 -15.06
CA HIS A 132 -6.60 15.25 -15.96
C HIS A 132 -6.58 16.65 -15.34
N THR A 133 -6.73 17.68 -16.18
CA THR A 133 -6.86 19.05 -15.68
C THR A 133 -8.20 19.21 -14.97
N GLU A 134 -8.17 19.66 -13.73
CA GLU A 134 -9.35 20.04 -12.96
C GLU A 134 -9.76 21.46 -13.32
N TRP A 135 -11.03 21.64 -13.70
CA TRP A 135 -11.60 22.93 -14.05
C TRP A 135 -12.69 23.30 -13.05
N VAL A 136 -12.70 24.55 -12.58
CA VAL A 136 -13.78 25.10 -11.75
C VAL A 136 -14.40 26.30 -12.43
N LEU A 137 -15.69 26.50 -12.24
CA LEU A 137 -16.37 27.70 -12.69
C LEU A 137 -16.15 28.80 -11.65
N GLN A 138 -15.37 29.82 -11.98
CA GLN A 138 -15.26 31.04 -11.20
C GLN A 138 -16.07 32.16 -11.83
N GLU A 139 -16.63 33.02 -11.00
CA GLU A 139 -17.34 34.22 -11.44
C GLU A 139 -16.31 35.33 -11.67
N ASN A 140 -16.22 35.82 -12.90
CA ASN A 140 -15.32 36.92 -13.24
C ASN A 140 -15.88 38.27 -12.77
N ASP A 141 -15.09 39.34 -12.92
CA ASP A 141 -15.46 40.72 -12.54
C ASP A 141 -16.74 41.25 -13.21
N ARG A 142 -17.29 40.53 -14.18
CA ARG A 142 -18.53 40.84 -14.91
C ARG A 142 -19.70 39.93 -14.53
N GLY A 143 -19.58 39.15 -13.45
CA GLY A 143 -20.62 38.25 -12.97
C GLY A 143 -20.83 37.01 -13.85
N ARG A 144 -19.91 36.70 -14.78
CA ARG A 144 -20.02 35.53 -15.66
C ARG A 144 -19.17 34.38 -15.13
N LYS A 145 -19.74 33.18 -15.12
CA LYS A 145 -19.03 31.95 -14.78
C LYS A 145 -18.12 31.53 -15.95
N GLU A 146 -16.82 31.48 -15.71
CA GLU A 146 -15.82 31.01 -16.65
C GLU A 146 -15.03 29.81 -16.09
N PRO A 147 -14.72 28.79 -16.91
CA PRO A 147 -13.92 27.66 -16.48
C PRO A 147 -12.46 28.06 -16.31
N VAL A 148 -11.95 27.94 -15.09
CA VAL A 148 -10.56 28.21 -14.71
C VAL A 148 -9.89 26.88 -14.34
N ALA A 149 -8.71 26.63 -14.92
CA ALA A 149 -7.91 25.45 -14.61
C ALA A 149 -7.33 25.59 -13.19
N MET A 150 -7.62 24.63 -12.31
CA MET A 150 -7.14 24.60 -10.93
C MET A 150 -5.89 23.72 -10.74
N GLY A 151 -5.48 22.98 -11.76
CA GLY A 151 -4.31 22.12 -11.72
C GLY A 151 -4.58 20.73 -12.30
N MET A 152 -3.65 19.81 -12.07
CA MET A 152 -3.80 18.40 -12.44
C MET A 152 -4.37 17.60 -11.27
N ARG A 153 -5.35 16.76 -11.55
CA ARG A 153 -6.01 15.91 -10.56
C ARG A 153 -5.97 14.44 -10.99
N ALA A 154 -5.66 13.57 -10.05
CA ALA A 154 -5.71 12.13 -10.26
C ALA A 154 -7.14 11.69 -10.57
N GLU A 155 -7.25 10.77 -11.53
CA GLU A 155 -8.52 10.15 -11.89
C GLU A 155 -8.85 9.01 -10.93
N GLN A 156 -9.33 9.41 -9.76
CA GLN A 156 -9.67 8.55 -8.64
C GLN A 156 -10.54 9.35 -7.64
N ARG A 157 -11.04 8.71 -6.58
CA ARG A 157 -11.72 9.40 -5.48
C ARG A 157 -10.87 10.56 -4.94
N LYS A 158 -11.53 11.69 -4.66
CA LYS A 158 -10.88 12.87 -4.07
C LYS A 158 -10.12 12.48 -2.80
N GLY A 159 -8.85 12.89 -2.70
CA GLY A 159 -8.04 12.69 -1.52
C GLY A 159 -7.24 11.39 -1.52
N VAL A 160 -7.32 10.56 -2.57
CA VAL A 160 -6.50 9.34 -2.66
C VAL A 160 -5.01 9.62 -2.57
N GLU A 161 -4.57 10.80 -3.00
CA GLU A 161 -3.19 11.28 -2.90
C GLU A 161 -2.70 11.39 -1.45
N TYR A 162 -3.60 11.47 -0.47
CA TYR A 162 -3.22 11.52 0.94
C TYR A 162 -2.99 10.14 1.56
N GLU A 163 -3.35 9.06 0.86
CA GLU A 163 -3.23 7.69 1.38
C GLU A 163 -1.79 7.15 1.29
N PHE A 164 -1.02 7.53 0.27
CA PHE A 164 0.32 6.99 0.00
C PHE A 164 1.45 7.78 0.66
N ASP A 165 2.56 7.11 1.01
CA ASP A 165 3.73 7.76 1.63
C ASP A 165 4.41 8.78 0.72
N VAL A 166 4.52 8.44 -0.56
CA VAL A 166 5.12 9.28 -1.60
C VAL A 166 4.20 9.37 -2.80
N VAL A 167 3.96 10.59 -3.27
CA VAL A 167 3.13 10.89 -4.43
C VAL A 167 3.88 11.83 -5.33
N GLY A 168 4.00 11.47 -6.60
CA GLY A 168 4.56 12.31 -7.64
C GLY A 168 3.60 12.48 -8.81
N ALA A 169 3.71 13.61 -9.49
CA ALA A 169 3.06 13.86 -10.78
C ALA A 169 4.14 13.96 -11.86
N MET A 170 3.96 13.22 -12.94
CA MET A 170 4.84 13.26 -14.10
C MET A 170 4.14 13.98 -15.24
N ASP A 171 4.82 14.95 -15.86
CA ASP A 171 4.31 15.63 -17.05
C ASP A 171 4.72 14.92 -18.35
N VAL A 172 4.22 15.44 -19.48
CA VAL A 172 4.47 14.88 -20.82
C VAL A 172 5.93 14.97 -21.27
N THR A 173 6.76 15.74 -20.57
CA THR A 173 8.21 15.85 -20.83
C THR A 173 9.03 14.88 -19.96
N ASN A 174 8.35 14.05 -19.17
CA ASN A 174 8.90 13.16 -18.15
C ASN A 174 9.56 13.92 -16.98
N THR A 175 9.08 15.12 -16.67
CA THR A 175 9.47 15.80 -15.43
C THR A 175 8.60 15.28 -14.29
N LEU A 176 9.22 14.67 -13.28
CA LEU A 176 8.57 14.19 -12.08
C LEU A 176 8.63 15.26 -11.00
N ARG A 177 7.47 15.71 -10.52
CA ARG A 177 7.33 16.58 -9.35
C ARG A 177 6.79 15.78 -8.18
N ILE A 178 7.50 15.77 -7.07
CA ILE A 178 7.00 15.17 -5.82
C ILE A 178 5.98 16.12 -5.18
N LEU A 179 4.75 15.65 -5.01
CA LEU A 179 3.62 16.38 -4.43
C LEU A 179 3.52 16.15 -2.91
N LYS A 180 3.83 14.93 -2.47
CA LYS A 180 3.85 14.50 -1.08
C LYS A 180 4.98 13.50 -0.91
N SER A 181 5.73 13.59 0.18
CA SER A 181 6.70 12.56 0.55
C SER A 181 6.92 12.55 2.05
N ARG A 182 6.86 11.35 2.65
CA ARG A 182 7.40 11.08 3.98
C ARG A 182 8.91 10.84 3.97
N CYS A 183 9.48 10.43 2.83
CA CYS A 183 10.91 10.30 2.64
C CYS A 183 11.56 11.70 2.54
N PRO A 184 12.46 12.09 3.46
CA PRO A 184 13.06 13.43 3.45
C PRO A 184 13.83 13.74 2.16
N ALA A 185 14.55 12.76 1.62
CA ALA A 185 15.36 12.95 0.41
C ALA A 185 14.51 13.29 -0.84
N LEU A 186 13.26 12.82 -0.89
CA LEU A 186 12.35 13.08 -2.00
C LEU A 186 11.46 14.31 -1.78
N HIS A 187 11.50 14.93 -0.61
CA HIS A 187 10.63 16.06 -0.29
C HIS A 187 10.86 17.25 -1.24
N ASN A 188 9.78 17.77 -1.85
CA ASN A 188 9.77 18.88 -2.81
C ASN A 188 10.68 18.72 -4.04
N GLN A 189 11.10 17.49 -4.36
CA GLN A 189 11.97 17.25 -5.51
C GLN A 189 11.23 17.48 -6.84
N VAL A 190 11.98 18.00 -7.82
CA VAL A 190 11.58 18.10 -9.22
C VAL A 190 12.72 17.51 -10.04
N LEU A 191 12.44 16.42 -10.73
CA LEU A 191 13.44 15.62 -11.42
C LEU A 191 13.09 15.54 -12.90
N GLU A 192 13.99 16.00 -13.76
CA GLU A 192 13.82 15.90 -15.21
C GLU A 192 14.30 14.53 -15.70
N ARG A 193 13.39 13.74 -16.29
CA ARG A 193 13.67 12.39 -16.81
C ARG A 193 14.39 11.50 -15.77
N PRO A 194 13.81 11.31 -14.57
CA PRO A 194 14.49 10.60 -13.49
C PRO A 194 14.82 9.16 -13.87
N ASP A 195 15.97 8.68 -13.41
CA ASP A 195 16.26 7.26 -13.37
C ASP A 195 15.58 6.63 -12.16
N GLY A 196 14.68 5.68 -12.40
CA GLY A 196 13.89 5.06 -11.34
C GLY A 196 14.72 4.31 -10.30
N SER A 197 15.92 3.82 -10.65
CA SER A 197 16.79 3.10 -9.72
C SER A 197 17.57 4.07 -8.84
N THR A 198 18.20 5.09 -9.42
CA THR A 198 19.11 5.98 -8.68
C THR A 198 18.39 7.14 -8.01
N ASP A 199 17.39 7.71 -8.67
CA ASP A 199 16.79 8.97 -8.22
C ASP A 199 15.57 8.73 -7.32
N ILE A 200 14.93 7.55 -7.44
CA ILE A 200 13.70 7.21 -6.72
C ILE A 200 13.90 6.03 -5.77
N ALA A 201 14.22 4.85 -6.31
CA ALA A 201 14.28 3.63 -5.51
C ALA A 201 15.41 3.66 -4.47
N LYS A 202 16.60 4.16 -4.83
CA LYS A 202 17.73 4.24 -3.91
C LYS A 202 17.44 5.14 -2.69
N PRO A 203 17.00 6.41 -2.84
CA PRO A 203 16.67 7.25 -1.69
C PRO A 203 15.57 6.66 -0.80
N LEU A 204 14.57 5.99 -1.40
CA LEU A 204 13.52 5.29 -0.66
C LEU A 204 14.08 4.12 0.15
N LEU A 205 14.88 3.26 -0.47
CA LEU A 205 15.49 2.11 0.20
C LEU A 205 16.45 2.55 1.30
N ASP A 206 17.28 3.57 1.05
CA ASP A 206 18.21 4.11 2.05
C ASP A 206 17.41 4.63 3.27
N TRP A 207 16.31 5.36 3.04
CA TRP A 207 15.44 5.84 4.11
C TRP A 207 14.72 4.71 4.87
N LEU A 208 14.22 3.69 4.17
CA LEU A 208 13.53 2.56 4.79
C LEU A 208 14.48 1.65 5.57
N ASN A 209 15.75 1.55 5.16
CA ASN A 209 16.78 0.78 5.84
C ASN A 209 17.43 1.51 7.02
N ASP A 210 17.30 2.83 7.11
CA ASP A 210 17.79 3.65 8.23
C ASP A 210 16.91 3.51 9.50
N GLY A 211 15.76 2.85 9.37
CA GLY A 211 14.93 2.47 10.51
C GLY A 211 15.57 1.37 11.35
N VAL A 212 15.42 1.47 12.68
CA VAL A 212 15.69 0.32 13.56
C VAL A 212 14.68 -0.77 13.20
N ALA A 213 15.15 -1.99 12.91
CA ALA A 213 14.26 -3.13 12.67
C ALA A 213 13.20 -3.18 13.77
N VAL A 214 11.92 -3.06 13.37
CA VAL A 214 10.80 -3.25 14.30
C VAL A 214 10.95 -4.67 14.81
N THR A 215 11.46 -4.80 16.03
CA THR A 215 11.55 -6.09 16.68
C THR A 215 10.13 -6.47 16.99
N ASP A 216 9.66 -7.58 16.42
CA ASP A 216 8.32 -8.09 16.67
C ASP A 216 8.16 -8.27 18.20
N PRO A 217 7.28 -7.50 18.86
CA PRO A 217 7.09 -7.63 20.29
C PRO A 217 6.62 -9.02 20.69
N SER A 218 6.06 -9.79 19.76
CA SER A 218 5.69 -11.20 19.96
C SER A 218 6.89 -12.04 20.42
N ALA A 219 8.10 -11.80 19.89
CA ALA A 219 9.29 -12.56 20.28
C ALA A 219 9.68 -12.34 21.75
N TRP A 220 9.53 -11.09 22.24
CA TRP A 220 9.76 -10.80 23.65
C TRP A 220 8.64 -11.31 24.54
N ILE A 221 7.40 -11.28 24.06
CA ILE A 221 6.25 -11.84 24.77
C ILE A 221 6.42 -13.36 24.88
N ASP A 222 6.78 -14.06 23.81
CA ASP A 222 7.04 -15.50 23.80
C ASP A 222 8.19 -15.85 24.77
N ALA A 223 9.31 -15.13 24.70
CA ALA A 223 10.43 -15.31 25.63
C ALA A 223 10.05 -15.02 27.09
N ALA A 224 9.21 -14.02 27.34
CA ALA A 224 8.74 -13.66 28.67
C ALA A 224 7.67 -14.61 29.20
N THR A 225 6.93 -15.30 28.32
CA THR A 225 5.85 -16.24 28.65
C THR A 225 6.27 -17.71 28.59
N ALA A 226 7.43 -18.03 28.01
CA ALA A 226 8.00 -19.36 27.91
C ALA A 226 7.97 -20.14 29.25
N PRO A 227 7.42 -21.37 29.32
CA PRO A 227 7.30 -22.13 30.58
C PRO A 227 8.63 -22.41 31.29
N ASP A 228 9.71 -22.51 30.53
CA ASP A 228 11.08 -22.79 30.96
C ASP A 228 11.91 -21.52 31.22
N ALA A 229 11.30 -20.34 31.16
CA ALA A 229 11.97 -19.08 31.48
C ALA A 229 12.54 -19.10 32.91
N THR A 230 13.76 -18.59 33.07
CA THR A 230 14.46 -18.43 34.36
C THR A 230 14.54 -16.96 34.74
N ALA A 231 14.89 -16.67 36.00
CA ALA A 231 15.13 -15.29 36.43
C ALA A 231 16.26 -14.61 35.62
N GLU A 232 17.27 -15.37 35.19
CA GLU A 232 18.37 -14.88 34.37
C GLU A 232 17.93 -14.60 32.93
N SER A 233 17.18 -15.53 32.30
CA SER A 233 16.68 -15.32 30.94
C SER A 233 15.69 -14.16 30.88
N LEU A 234 14.83 -13.99 31.89
CA LEU A 234 13.92 -12.84 31.98
C LEU A 234 14.65 -11.52 32.19
N LEU A 235 15.75 -11.52 32.95
CA LEU A 235 16.59 -10.32 33.07
C LEU A 235 17.27 -9.95 31.74
N ALA A 236 17.70 -10.95 30.97
CA ALA A 236 18.24 -10.73 29.63
C ALA A 236 17.17 -10.17 28.68
N THR A 237 15.96 -10.74 28.67
CA THR A 237 14.81 -10.22 27.91
C THR A 237 14.47 -8.79 28.33
N TYR A 238 14.44 -8.49 29.64
CA TYR A 238 14.17 -7.14 30.14
C TYR A 238 15.16 -6.10 29.58
N ARG A 239 16.46 -6.43 29.59
CA ARG A 239 17.52 -5.55 29.07
C ARG A 239 17.41 -5.34 27.57
N ASP A 240 17.05 -6.38 26.81
CA ASP A 240 16.84 -6.26 25.36
C ASP A 240 15.65 -5.33 25.06
N VAL A 241 14.50 -5.58 25.72
CA VAL A 241 13.29 -4.73 25.63
C VAL A 241 13.59 -3.27 26.02
N GLU A 242 14.35 -3.04 27.09
CA GLU A 242 14.77 -1.71 27.54
C GLU A 242 15.68 -1.01 26.53
N SER A 243 16.68 -1.72 25.99
CA SER A 243 17.60 -1.17 24.99
C SER A 243 16.89 -0.71 23.70
N ARG A 244 15.69 -1.26 23.46
CA ARG A 244 14.84 -0.98 22.30
C ARG A 244 13.71 0.01 22.60
N GLY A 245 13.64 0.55 23.83
CA GLY A 245 12.59 1.48 24.25
C GLY A 245 11.19 0.86 24.31
N ALA A 246 11.08 -0.47 24.41
CA ALA A 246 9.83 -1.21 24.25
C ALA A 246 9.20 -1.65 25.58
N LEU A 247 9.66 -1.15 26.73
CA LEU A 247 9.12 -1.53 28.04
C LEU A 247 7.61 -1.27 28.17
N ALA A 248 7.13 -0.17 27.58
CA ALA A 248 5.73 0.22 27.61
C ALA A 248 4.83 -0.53 26.60
N THR A 249 5.35 -1.58 25.94
CA THR A 249 4.56 -2.41 25.01
C THR A 249 3.32 -2.95 25.73
N PRO A 250 2.09 -2.63 25.27
CA PRO A 250 0.86 -3.12 25.87
C PRO A 250 0.77 -4.65 25.81
N LEU A 251 0.37 -5.26 26.92
CA LEU A 251 0.22 -6.71 27.06
C LEU A 251 -1.01 -7.01 27.93
N LEU A 252 -1.76 -8.07 27.61
CA LEU A 252 -2.70 -8.65 28.57
C LEU A 252 -1.97 -9.69 29.41
N HIS A 253 -2.04 -9.56 30.73
CA HIS A 253 -1.32 -10.46 31.63
C HIS A 253 -1.76 -11.92 31.39
N PRO A 254 -0.85 -12.84 31.01
CA PRO A 254 -1.24 -14.18 30.55
C PRO A 254 -2.02 -15.03 31.54
N GLN A 255 -1.90 -14.76 32.85
CA GLN A 255 -2.58 -15.53 33.89
C GLN A 255 -3.87 -14.85 34.40
N THR A 256 -3.95 -13.53 34.34
CA THR A 256 -5.05 -12.75 34.97
C THR A 256 -5.94 -12.07 33.94
N GLY A 257 -5.47 -11.89 32.71
CA GLY A 257 -6.17 -11.17 31.63
C GLY A 257 -6.18 -9.65 31.80
N GLU A 258 -5.63 -9.11 32.90
CA GLU A 258 -5.62 -7.68 33.17
C GLU A 258 -4.63 -6.93 32.26
N PRO A 259 -4.93 -5.68 31.86
CA PRO A 259 -3.99 -4.85 31.11
C PRO A 259 -2.72 -4.58 31.90
N THR A 260 -1.57 -4.79 31.26
CA THR A 260 -0.23 -4.49 31.78
C THR A 260 0.68 -4.03 30.64
N ASN A 261 1.97 -3.85 30.92
CA ASN A 261 3.00 -3.71 29.91
C ASN A 261 4.08 -4.79 30.04
N LEU A 262 4.79 -5.03 28.95
CA LEU A 262 5.80 -6.08 28.86
C LEU A 262 6.91 -5.91 29.92
N GLY A 263 7.36 -4.68 30.19
CA GLY A 263 8.39 -4.41 31.20
C GLY A 263 7.97 -4.82 32.60
N ASP A 264 6.75 -4.46 33.01
CA ASP A 264 6.21 -4.77 34.33
C ASP A 264 5.93 -6.27 34.48
N PHE A 265 5.41 -6.93 33.44
CA PHE A 265 5.20 -8.38 33.43
C PHE A 265 6.53 -9.15 33.60
N ILE A 266 7.58 -8.78 32.86
CA ILE A 266 8.89 -9.43 32.97
C ILE A 266 9.47 -9.28 34.38
N LYS A 267 9.35 -8.08 35.00
CA LYS A 267 9.81 -7.82 36.37
C LYS A 267 9.07 -8.67 37.39
N GLU A 268 7.73 -8.71 37.29
CA GLU A 268 6.87 -9.49 38.18
C GLU A 268 7.26 -10.97 38.14
N ARG A 269 7.29 -11.55 36.94
CA ARG A 269 7.61 -12.96 36.74
C ARG A 269 9.05 -13.30 37.15
N GLY A 270 10.02 -12.45 36.80
CA GLY A 270 11.42 -12.62 37.18
C GLY A 270 11.62 -12.60 38.70
N THR A 271 10.90 -11.73 39.41
CA THR A 271 10.92 -11.66 40.87
C THR A 271 10.31 -12.92 41.50
N ALA A 272 9.17 -13.39 40.98
CA ALA A 272 8.53 -14.62 41.45
C ALA A 272 9.46 -15.85 41.31
N LEU A 273 10.10 -16.01 40.15
CA LEU A 273 11.04 -17.11 39.92
C LEU A 273 12.29 -17.04 40.81
N LYS A 274 12.83 -15.84 41.03
CA LYS A 274 13.98 -15.65 41.92
C LYS A 274 13.64 -15.98 43.37
N ASN A 275 12.42 -15.68 43.80
CA ASN A 275 11.95 -15.99 45.15
C ASN A 275 11.65 -17.48 45.33
N ALA A 276 11.18 -18.17 44.29
CA ALA A 276 10.94 -19.61 44.32
C ALA A 276 12.23 -20.48 44.34
N GLN A 277 13.38 -19.88 44.01
CA GLN A 277 14.70 -20.53 44.03
C GLN A 277 15.48 -20.30 45.35
N ARG A 278 14.93 -19.52 46.30
CA ARG A 278 15.49 -19.28 47.63
C ARG A 278 14.83 -20.18 48.68
#